data_AF-A0A4U9ZLQ9-F1
#
_entry.id   AF-A0A4U9ZLQ9-F1
#
_cell.length_a   1.000
_cell.length_b   1.000
_cell.length_c   1.000
_cell.angle_alpha   90.00
_cell.angle_beta   90.00
_cell.angle_gamma   90.00
#
_symmetry.space_group_name_H-M   'P 1'
#
loop_
_entity.id
_entity.type
_entity.pdbx_description
1 polymer ?
#
loop_
_entity_poly.entity_id
_entity_poly.type
_entity_poly.pdbx_seq_one_letter_code
_entity_poly.pdbx_strand_id
1 'polypeptide(L)' 'MNCQQIKGFVISHCRIEQLNKAAMTINSYFAEGKLLEDDIRIMTFDAAASAYQLLKEGAERKKLVLIP' A
#
# COMPACT_ATOMS: atom_id res chain seq x y z
N MET A 1 16.55 -14.91 -6.77
CA MET A 1 15.79 -13.75 -7.31
C MET A 1 15.97 -12.58 -6.36
N ASN A 2 16.62 -11.50 -6.81
CA ASN A 2 16.74 -10.27 -6.02
C ASN A 2 15.38 -9.56 -6.03
N CYS A 3 14.64 -9.66 -4.92
CA CYS A 3 13.39 -8.93 -4.75
C CYS A 3 13.73 -7.45 -4.57
N GLN A 4 13.54 -6.64 -5.62
CA GLN A 4 13.64 -5.19 -5.53
C GLN A 4 12.41 -4.67 -4.79
N GLN A 5 12.49 -4.61 -3.47
CA GLN A 5 11.47 -4.01 -2.64
C GLN A 5 11.89 -2.58 -2.27
N ILE A 6 11.01 -1.62 -2.49
CA ILE A 6 11.15 -0.28 -1.91
C ILE A 6 10.95 -0.44 -0.40
N LYS A 7 12.06 -0.49 0.36
CA LYS A 7 12.04 -0.63 1.84
C LYS A 7 11.60 0.64 2.57
N GLY A 8 11.47 1.73 1.83
CA GLY A 8 11.04 3.04 2.31
C GLY A 8 11.43 4.09 1.28
N PHE A 9 10.61 5.12 1.16
CA PHE A 9 10.94 6.33 0.42
C PHE A 9 10.61 7.52 1.31
N VAL A 10 11.47 8.53 1.30
CA VAL A 10 11.27 9.76 2.08
C VAL A 10 10.64 10.80 1.17
N ILE A 11 9.44 11.25 1.51
CA ILE A 11 8.83 12.43 0.89
C ILE A 11 9.34 13.66 1.66
N SER A 12 10.58 14.07 1.42
CA SER A 12 11.14 15.31 1.97
C SER A 12 10.96 16.45 0.97
N HIS A 13 10.54 17.64 1.43
CA HIS A 13 10.44 18.88 0.64
C HIS A 13 9.45 18.88 -0.54
N CYS A 14 8.50 17.94 -0.59
CA CYS A 14 7.47 17.93 -1.62
C CYS A 14 6.38 18.96 -1.29
N ARG A 15 6.09 19.89 -2.20
CA ARG A 15 4.98 20.83 -2.05
C ARG A 15 3.65 20.12 -2.28
N ILE A 16 2.56 20.68 -1.76
CA ILE A 16 1.23 20.07 -1.87
C ILE A 16 0.80 19.87 -3.33
N GLU A 17 1.19 20.79 -4.22
CA GLU A 17 0.85 20.72 -5.65
C GLU A 17 1.54 19.52 -6.33
N GLN A 18 2.76 19.19 -5.89
CA GLN A 18 3.52 18.05 -6.41
C GLN A 18 2.89 16.74 -5.93
N LEU A 19 2.45 16.68 -4.67
CA LEU A 19 1.71 15.52 -4.13
C LEU A 19 0.39 15.31 -4.87
N ASN A 20 -0.37 16.38 -5.10
CA ASN A 20 -1.62 16.32 -5.85
C ASN A 20 -1.40 15.80 -7.27
N LYS A 21 -0.39 16.33 -7.98
CA LYS A 21 -0.06 15.89 -9.34
C LYS A 21 0.36 14.41 -9.38
N ALA A 22 1.14 13.96 -8.39
CA ALA A 22 1.52 12.55 -8.27
C ALA A 22 0.30 11.66 -8.04
N ALA A 23 -0.58 12.04 -7.11
CA ALA A 23 -1.82 11.31 -6.83
C ALA A 23 -2.72 11.19 -8.07
N MET A 24 -2.91 12.29 -8.81
CA MET A 24 -3.69 12.30 -10.05
C MET A 24 -3.11 11.34 -11.10
N THR A 25 -1.78 11.37 -11.28
CA THR A 25 -1.10 10.47 -12.22
C THR A 25 -1.30 9.00 -11.86
N ILE A 26 -1.09 8.65 -10.59
CA ILE A 26 -1.24 7.28 -10.10
C ILE A 26 -2.68 6.79 -10.27
N ASN A 27 -3.66 7.62 -9.91
CA ASN A 27 -5.07 7.26 -10.02
C ASN A 27 -5.52 7.09 -11.47
N SER A 28 -5.04 7.92 -12.41
CA SER A 28 -5.31 7.75 -13.85
C SER A 28 -4.79 6.40 -14.34
N TYR A 29 -3.59 6.01 -13.93
CA TYR A 29 -2.98 4.76 -14.38
C TYR A 29 -3.69 3.54 -13.78
N PHE A 30 -4.18 3.62 -12.54
CA PHE A 30 -5.07 2.60 -11.99
C PHE A 30 -6.37 2.48 -12.78
N ALA A 31 -7.04 3.61 -13.07
CA ALA A 31 -8.28 3.63 -13.83
C ALA A 31 -8.12 3.10 -15.27
N GLU A 32 -6.94 3.27 -15.86
CA GLU A 32 -6.57 2.75 -17.18
C GLU A 32 -6.11 1.28 -17.16
N GLY A 33 -6.08 0.61 -15.98
CA GLY A 33 -5.62 -0.77 -15.85
C GLY A 33 -4.13 -0.98 -16.13
N LYS A 34 -3.34 0.10 -16.05
CA LYS A 34 -1.89 0.07 -16.34
C LYS A 34 -1.05 -0.41 -15.16
N LEU A 35 -1.64 -0.51 -13.97
CA LEU A 35 -0.97 -0.92 -12.74
C LEU A 35 -1.49 -2.29 -12.31
N LEU A 36 -0.60 -3.10 -11.72
CA LEU A 36 -0.97 -4.38 -11.13
C LEU A 36 -1.81 -4.14 -9.87
N GLU A 37 -2.91 -4.87 -9.74
CA GLU A 37 -3.69 -4.90 -8.51
C GLU A 37 -3.08 -5.93 -7.57
N ASP A 38 -2.72 -5.49 -6.37
CA ASP A 38 -2.27 -6.41 -5.33
C ASP A 38 -3.46 -7.17 -4.75
N ASP A 39 -3.23 -8.44 -4.46
CA ASP A 39 -4.20 -9.27 -3.76
C ASP A 39 -4.30 -8.77 -2.30
N ILE A 40 -5.48 -8.31 -1.89
CA ILE A 40 -5.71 -7.71 -0.58
C ILE A 40 -6.53 -8.61 0.34
N ARG A 41 -6.30 -8.47 1.64
CA ARG A 41 -7.16 -9.01 2.69
C ARG A 41 -7.69 -7.86 3.53
N ILE A 42 -9.02 -7.77 3.57
CA ILE A 42 -9.73 -6.74 4.32
C ILE A 42 -10.01 -7.28 5.73
N MET A 43 -9.70 -6.47 6.75
CA MET A 43 -10.00 -6.75 8.15
C MET A 43 -10.56 -5.49 8.81
N THR A 44 -11.26 -5.63 9.94
CA THR A 44 -11.79 -4.47 10.68
C THR A 44 -10.72 -3.86 11.59
N PHE A 45 -10.95 -2.62 12.06
CA PHE A 45 -10.09 -1.95 13.03
C PHE A 45 -9.96 -2.75 14.34
N ASP A 46 -11.02 -3.42 14.79
CA ASP A 46 -10.98 -4.29 15.97
C ASP A 46 -9.97 -5.45 15.81
N ALA A 47 -9.73 -5.88 14.57
CA ALA A 47 -8.80 -6.96 14.25
C ALA A 47 -7.35 -6.46 14.02
N ALA A 48 -7.05 -5.19 14.28
CA ALA A 48 -5.71 -4.61 14.05
C ALA A 48 -4.59 -5.36 14.78
N ALA A 49 -4.84 -5.82 16.01
CA ALA A 49 -3.85 -6.60 16.77
C ALA A 49 -3.52 -7.93 16.07
N SER A 50 -4.55 -8.63 15.58
CA SER A 50 -4.40 -9.88 14.83
C SER A 50 -3.73 -9.65 13.48
N ALA A 51 -4.11 -8.57 12.77
CA ALA A 51 -3.47 -8.18 11.52
C ALA A 51 -1.96 -7.94 11.70
N TYR A 52 -1.57 -7.27 12.78
CA TYR A 52 -0.16 -7.05 13.09
C TYR A 52 0.60 -8.36 13.37
N GLN A 53 0.01 -9.31 14.11
CA GLN A 53 0.64 -10.61 14.34
C GLN A 53 0.85 -11.38 13.04
N LEU A 54 -0.16 -11.41 12.16
CA LEU A 54 -0.05 -12.05 10.85
C LEU A 54 1.10 -11.49 10.00
N LEU A 55 1.31 -10.18 10.03
CA LEU A 55 2.44 -9.52 9.36
C LEU A 55 3.78 -9.88 10.02
N LYS A 56 3.84 -9.85 11.34
CA LYS A 56 5.06 -10.13 12.12
C LYS A 56 5.55 -11.56 11.92
N GLU A 57 4.63 -12.51 11.85
CA GLU A 57 4.91 -13.94 11.66
C GLU A 57 5.17 -14.31 10.20
N GLY A 58 4.97 -13.38 9.26
CA GLY A 58 5.05 -13.66 7.82
C GLY A 58 3.98 -14.64 7.34
N ALA A 59 2.90 -14.79 8.11
CA ALA A 59 1.81 -15.73 7.86
C ALA A 59 0.84 -15.24 6.76
N GLU A 60 0.94 -13.96 6.39
CA GLU A 60 0.13 -13.36 5.33
C GLU A 60 1.04 -12.80 4.22
N ARG A 61 0.75 -13.18 2.98
CA ARG A 61 1.45 -12.68 1.79
C ARG A 61 0.70 -11.52 1.12
N LYS A 62 -0.61 -11.42 1.38
CA LYS A 62 -1.46 -10.35 0.85
C LYS A 62 -1.22 -9.04 1.58
N LYS A 63 -1.55 -7.92 0.93
CA LYS A 63 -1.62 -6.63 1.63
C LYS A 63 -2.84 -6.62 2.55
N LEU A 64 -2.63 -6.28 3.82
CA LEU A 64 -3.72 -6.09 4.78
C LEU A 64 -4.26 -4.66 4.68
N VAL A 65 -5.57 -4.53 4.48
CA VAL A 65 -6.29 -3.26 4.53
C VAL A 65 -7.25 -3.31 5.71
N LEU A 66 -7.13 -2.32 6.60
CA LEU A 66 -8.03 -2.19 7.74
C LEU A 66 -9.14 -1.20 7.42
N ILE A 67 -10.38 -1.57 7.73
CA ILE A 67 -11.57 -0.73 7.57
C ILE A 67 -12.22 -0.45 8.93
N PRO A 68 -12.91 0.70 9.08
CA PRO A 68 -13.66 1.03 10.29
C PRO A 68 -14.69 -0.01 10.68
#